data_AF-A0A3Q7EYW7-F1
#
_entry.id   AF-A0A3Q7EYW7-F1
#
_cell.length_a   1.000
_cell.length_b   1.000
_cell.length_c   1.000
_cell.angle_alpha   90.00
_cell.angle_beta   90.00
_cell.angle_gamma   90.00
#
_symmetry.space_group_name_H-M   'P 1'
#
loop_
_entity.id
_entity.type
_entity.pdbx_description
1 polymer ?
#
loop_
_entity_poly.entity_id
_entity_poly.type
_entity_poly.pdbx_seq_one_letter_code
_entity_poly.pdbx_strand_id
1 'polypeptide(L)'
;MGKQKSRIRVLFLLIRSVTLSSLSMVYENWNLQEVFYGPIRRLYKSLKFTHGRLKYTKRSISVTMVTEVSFLHLVLYTTERAWSHAMEKKTLLDRPNAHQRSYLIGQLRKAVKWASLFQELCSTKGDSRTSLEAEIMYSSAILVMRSGN
;
A
#
# COMPACT_ATOMS: atom_id res chain seq x y z
N MET A 1 15.87 25.42 19.74
CA MET A 1 16.21 24.15 19.07
C MET A 1 15.02 23.62 18.28
N GLY A 2 15.03 23.83 16.96
CA GLY A 2 13.91 23.53 16.08
C GLY A 2 13.79 22.04 15.77
N LYS A 3 12.70 21.41 16.24
CA LYS A 3 12.23 20.14 15.68
C LYS A 3 11.67 20.46 14.30
N GLN A 4 12.40 20.12 13.24
CA GLN A 4 11.83 20.03 11.90
C GLN A 4 10.70 19.01 11.95
N LYS A 5 9.47 19.53 12.14
CA LYS A 5 8.23 18.80 11.96
C LYS A 5 8.14 18.54 10.46
N SER A 6 8.75 17.45 10.03
CA SER A 6 8.59 16.91 8.68
C SER A 6 7.10 16.70 8.49
N ARG A 7 6.47 17.68 7.83
CA ARG A 7 5.08 17.65 7.46
C ARG A 7 4.93 16.45 6.55
N ILE A 8 4.53 15.32 7.13
CA ILE A 8 3.99 14.20 6.39
C ILE A 8 2.67 14.72 5.83
N ARG A 9 2.75 15.48 4.72
CA ARG A 9 1.62 15.69 3.83
C ARG A 9 1.41 14.35 3.14
N VAL A 10 0.89 13.39 3.90
CA VAL A 10 0.38 12.16 3.33
C VAL A 10 -0.63 12.63 2.28
N LEU A 11 -0.40 12.26 1.03
CA LEU A 11 -1.23 12.58 -0.14
C LEU A 11 -2.64 11.93 -0.05
N PHE A 12 -3.11 11.63 1.16
CA PHE A 12 -4.25 10.78 1.47
C PHE A 12 -5.60 11.45 1.25
N LEU A 13 -5.67 12.79 1.25
CA LEU A 13 -6.93 13.48 0.99
C LEU A 13 -7.30 13.56 -0.50
N LEU A 14 -6.36 13.34 -1.43
CA LEU A 14 -6.64 13.43 -2.86
C LEU A 14 -7.00 12.10 -3.51
N ILE A 15 -6.58 10.96 -2.94
CA ILE A 15 -6.89 9.64 -3.51
C ILE A 15 -8.15 9.03 -2.88
N ARG A 16 -8.58 9.49 -1.70
CA ARG A 16 -9.73 8.89 -0.97
C ARG A 16 -10.99 9.76 -0.88
N SER A 17 -10.94 11.06 -1.19
CA SER A 17 -12.16 11.89 -1.32
C SER A 17 -12.81 11.82 -2.70
N VAL A 18 -12.15 11.21 -3.68
CA VAL A 18 -12.67 10.99 -5.03
C VAL A 18 -13.04 9.52 -5.22
N THR A 19 -13.87 8.99 -4.32
CA THR A 19 -14.76 7.90 -4.73
C THR A 19 -15.83 8.52 -5.63
N LEU A 20 -15.57 8.49 -6.94
CA LEU A 20 -16.50 8.09 -8.02
C LEU A 20 -16.74 9.04 -9.21
N SER A 21 -16.25 10.28 -9.25
CA SER A 21 -16.62 11.15 -10.40
C SER A 21 -15.49 11.55 -11.34
N SER A 22 -14.29 11.83 -10.84
CA SER A 22 -13.22 12.42 -11.69
C SER A 22 -12.02 11.50 -11.93
N LEU A 23 -11.80 10.50 -11.08
CA LEU A 23 -10.74 9.51 -11.30
C LEU A 23 -11.15 8.41 -12.27
N SER A 24 -12.45 8.06 -12.37
CA SER A 24 -12.94 7.06 -13.33
C SER A 24 -12.54 7.40 -14.78
N MET A 25 -12.55 8.69 -15.13
CA MET A 25 -12.23 9.17 -16.48
C MET A 25 -10.71 9.19 -16.80
N VAL A 26 -9.84 9.16 -15.78
CA VAL A 26 -8.38 9.06 -15.96
C VAL A 26 -7.87 7.63 -15.71
N TYR A 27 -8.63 6.81 -14.98
CA TYR A 27 -8.29 5.43 -14.59
C TYR A 27 -8.64 4.38 -15.66
N GLU A 28 -9.38 4.72 -16.71
CA GLU A 28 -9.80 3.76 -17.74
C GLU A 28 -8.65 3.20 -18.59
N ASN A 29 -7.44 3.80 -18.56
CA ASN A 29 -6.32 3.40 -19.44
C ASN A 29 -4.95 3.23 -18.76
N TRP A 30 -4.84 3.40 -17.44
CA TRP A 30 -3.55 3.31 -16.75
C TRP A 30 -3.48 2.04 -15.90
N ASN A 31 -2.54 1.13 -16.23
CA ASN A 31 -2.14 0.02 -15.36
C ASN A 31 -1.73 0.59 -13.99
N LEU A 32 -2.65 0.60 -13.03
CA LEU A 32 -2.50 1.33 -11.77
C LEU A 32 -1.31 0.85 -10.93
N GLN A 33 -0.88 -0.38 -11.17
CA GLN A 33 0.32 -0.94 -10.59
C GLN A 33 1.59 -0.15 -10.94
N GLU A 34 1.69 0.42 -12.15
CA GLU A 34 2.88 1.12 -12.65
C GLU A 34 3.18 2.42 -11.90
N VAL A 35 2.13 3.13 -11.48
CA VAL A 35 2.24 4.41 -10.77
C VAL A 35 3.09 4.26 -9.50
N PHE A 36 2.93 3.14 -8.79
CA PHE A 36 3.65 2.88 -7.56
C PHE A 36 5.02 2.22 -7.78
N TYR A 37 5.29 1.61 -8.93
CA TYR A 37 6.57 0.93 -9.20
C TYR A 37 7.78 1.89 -9.15
N GLY A 38 7.67 3.05 -9.79
CA GLY A 38 8.75 4.05 -9.84
C GLY A 38 9.15 4.57 -8.45
N PRO A 39 8.20 5.15 -7.68
CA PRO A 39 8.45 5.61 -6.32
C PRO A 39 9.00 4.52 -5.40
N ILE A 40 8.41 3.31 -5.41
CA ILE A 40 8.87 2.19 -4.58
C ILE A 40 10.32 1.82 -4.93
N ARG A 41 10.65 1.72 -6.22
CA ARG A 41 12.02 1.39 -6.66
C ARG A 41 13.02 2.45 -6.20
N ARG A 42 12.66 3.73 -6.25
CA ARG A 42 13.51 4.83 -5.76
C ARG A 42 13.72 4.73 -4.24
N LEU A 43 12.66 4.46 -3.47
CA LEU A 43 12.74 4.28 -2.02
C LEU A 43 13.61 3.09 -1.62
N TYR A 44 13.46 1.94 -2.28
CA TYR A 44 14.33 0.78 -2.02
C TYR A 44 15.82 1.10 -2.24
N LYS A 45 16.14 1.90 -3.26
CA LYS A 45 17.52 2.34 -3.52
C LYS A 45 18.02 3.35 -2.50
N SER A 46 17.21 4.37 -2.16
CA SER A 46 17.62 5.41 -1.19
C SER A 46 17.83 4.82 0.20
N LEU A 47 16.97 3.89 0.62
CA LEU A 47 17.06 3.19 1.90
C LEU A 47 18.12 2.08 1.93
N LYS A 48 18.84 1.85 0.82
CA LYS A 48 19.79 0.73 0.65
C LYS A 48 19.18 -0.63 1.01
N PHE A 49 17.86 -0.77 0.81
CA PHE A 49 17.07 -1.94 1.16
C PHE A 49 16.80 -2.80 -0.09
N THR A 50 17.81 -2.99 -0.93
CA THR A 50 17.66 -3.79 -2.15
C THR A 50 17.71 -5.29 -1.80
N HIS A 51 16.79 -6.06 -2.40
CA HIS A 51 16.89 -7.51 -2.43
C HIS A 51 18.00 -7.85 -3.43
N GLY A 52 19.05 -8.54 -2.97
CA GLY A 52 20.34 -8.69 -3.66
C GLY A 52 20.32 -8.91 -5.18
N ARG A 53 21.43 -8.54 -5.86
CA ARG A 53 21.52 -8.48 -7.33
C ARG A 53 21.46 -9.84 -8.04
N LEU A 54 22.07 -10.88 -7.45
CA LEU A 54 22.20 -12.21 -8.06
C LEU A 54 21.26 -13.25 -7.41
N LYS A 55 21.18 -13.23 -6.09
CA LYS A 55 20.29 -14.10 -5.30
C LYS A 55 19.30 -13.23 -4.52
N TYR A 56 18.03 -13.60 -4.60
CA TYR A 56 16.98 -12.92 -3.84
C TYR A 56 17.23 -13.10 -2.34
N THR A 57 17.45 -11.98 -1.65
CA THR A 57 17.54 -11.92 -0.20
C THR A 57 16.30 -11.23 0.35
N LYS A 58 15.42 -12.03 0.97
CA LYS A 58 14.25 -11.51 1.63
C LYS A 58 14.70 -10.63 2.79
N ARG A 59 14.26 -9.37 2.77
CA ARG A 59 14.48 -8.44 3.89
C ARG A 59 13.11 -8.06 4.46
N SER A 60 12.90 -8.38 5.73
CA SER A 60 11.72 -7.94 6.48
C SER A 60 11.97 -6.55 7.04
N ILE A 61 10.92 -5.72 7.06
CA ILE A 61 10.95 -4.41 7.71
C ILE A 61 10.50 -4.64 9.15
N SER A 62 11.35 -4.32 10.13
CA SER A 62 11.03 -4.36 11.56
C SER A 62 10.96 -2.97 12.15
N VAL A 63 10.30 -2.82 13.29
CA VAL A 63 10.15 -1.56 14.03
C VAL A 63 11.50 -0.89 14.32
N THR A 64 12.53 -1.68 14.63
CA THR A 64 13.89 -1.19 14.93
C THR A 64 14.60 -0.60 13.71
N MET A 65 14.24 -1.03 12.51
CA MET A 65 14.84 -0.53 11.27
C MET A 65 14.20 0.79 10.81
N VAL A 66 13.00 1.12 11.30
CA VAL A 66 12.30 2.35 10.92
C VAL A 66 12.90 3.54 11.67
N THR A 67 13.94 4.10 11.06
CA THR A 67 14.61 5.33 11.50
C THR A 67 14.08 6.58 10.80
N GLU A 68 13.58 6.42 9.57
CA GLU A 68 13.14 7.50 8.69
C GLU A 68 11.71 7.28 8.18
N VAL A 69 11.03 8.40 7.87
CA VAL A 69 9.68 8.41 7.27
C VAL A 69 9.63 7.66 5.93
N SER A 70 10.75 7.62 5.20
CA SER A 70 10.89 6.89 3.93
C SER A 70 10.50 5.40 4.04
N PHE A 71 10.71 4.76 5.20
CA PHE A 71 10.26 3.38 5.44
C PHE A 71 8.74 3.28 5.54
N LEU A 72 8.08 4.25 6.17
CA LEU A 72 6.62 4.30 6.25
C LEU A 72 6.03 4.49 4.85
N HIS A 73 6.59 5.40 4.04
CA HIS A 73 6.17 5.58 2.65
C HIS A 73 6.38 4.32 1.80
N LEU A 74 7.47 3.58 2.03
CA LEU A 74 7.71 2.32 1.34
C LEU A 74 6.60 1.31 1.61
N VAL A 75 6.28 1.08 2.89
CA VAL A 75 5.24 0.12 3.30
C VAL A 75 3.87 0.57 2.79
N LEU A 76 3.58 1.86 2.87
CA LEU A 76 2.35 2.45 2.36
C LEU A 76 2.18 2.19 0.86
N TYR A 77 3.15 2.56 0.03
CA TYR A 77 3.05 2.37 -1.42
C TYR A 77 3.00 0.89 -1.80
N THR A 78 3.65 -0.01 -1.05
CA THR A 78 3.52 -1.45 -1.30
C THR A 78 2.13 -1.99 -0.99
N THR A 79 1.47 -1.42 0.03
CA THR A 79 0.09 -1.76 0.40
C THR A 79 -0.86 -1.31 -0.71
N GLU A 80 -0.76 -0.03 -1.10
CA GLU A 80 -1.56 0.58 -2.16
C GLU A 80 -1.43 -0.18 -3.49
N ARG A 81 -0.20 -0.51 -3.89
CA ARG A 81 0.04 -1.28 -5.11
C ARG A 81 -0.66 -2.64 -5.09
N ALA A 82 -0.61 -3.36 -3.96
CA ALA A 82 -1.24 -4.67 -3.84
C ALA A 82 -2.77 -4.57 -3.87
N TRP A 83 -3.34 -3.56 -3.22
CA TRP A 83 -4.77 -3.30 -3.22
C TRP A 83 -5.25 -2.90 -4.62
N SER A 84 -4.57 -1.95 -5.26
CA SER A 84 -4.89 -1.47 -6.60
C SER A 84 -4.89 -2.59 -7.64
N HIS A 85 -3.89 -3.47 -7.61
CA HIS A 85 -3.81 -4.62 -8.52
C HIS A 85 -4.93 -5.65 -8.28
N ALA A 86 -5.39 -5.78 -7.03
CA ALA A 86 -6.56 -6.60 -6.72
C ALA A 86 -7.86 -5.95 -7.22
N MET A 87 -8.00 -4.63 -7.09
CA MET A 87 -9.20 -3.90 -7.51
C MET A 87 -9.33 -3.86 -9.04
N GLU A 88 -8.23 -3.59 -9.74
CA GLU A 88 -8.17 -3.61 -11.21
C GLU A 88 -8.63 -4.94 -11.80
N LYS A 89 -8.16 -6.06 -11.22
CA LYS A 89 -8.61 -7.38 -11.68
C LYS A 89 -10.02 -7.71 -11.24
N LYS A 90 -10.50 -7.17 -10.12
CA LYS A 90 -11.89 -7.34 -9.69
C LYS A 90 -12.85 -6.61 -10.63
N THR A 91 -12.51 -5.39 -11.07
CA THR A 91 -13.36 -4.61 -11.99
C THR A 91 -13.42 -5.20 -13.39
N LEU A 92 -12.32 -5.81 -13.86
CA LEU A 92 -12.28 -6.49 -15.16
C LEU A 92 -13.01 -7.84 -15.18
N LEU A 93 -13.33 -8.41 -14.02
CA LEU A 93 -13.91 -9.75 -13.88
C LEU A 93 -15.34 -9.65 -13.33
N ASP A 94 -16.32 -9.54 -14.22
CA ASP A 94 -17.76 -9.52 -13.86
C ASP A 94 -18.18 -10.73 -13.02
N ARG A 95 -17.72 -11.94 -13.42
CA ARG A 95 -17.96 -13.17 -12.67
C ARG A 95 -16.68 -14.03 -12.66
N PRO A 96 -15.84 -13.93 -11.61
CA PRO A 96 -14.57 -14.64 -11.59
C PRO A 96 -14.75 -16.16 -11.40
N ASN A 97 -14.00 -16.95 -12.17
CA ASN A 97 -13.89 -18.41 -11.99
C ASN A 97 -13.20 -18.74 -10.66
N ALA A 98 -13.33 -19.98 -10.16
CA ALA A 98 -12.74 -20.39 -8.88
C ALA A 98 -11.24 -20.08 -8.76
N HIS A 99 -10.46 -20.31 -9.83
CA HIS A 99 -9.04 -19.98 -9.88
C HIS A 99 -8.78 -18.46 -9.79
N GLN A 100 -9.57 -17.65 -10.50
CA GLN A 100 -9.46 -16.19 -10.48
C GLN A 100 -9.84 -15.63 -9.10
N ARG A 101 -10.88 -16.18 -8.46
CA ARG A 101 -11.26 -15.85 -7.08
C ARG A 101 -10.11 -16.12 -6.11
N SER A 102 -9.52 -17.32 -6.17
CA SER A 102 -8.38 -17.69 -5.33
C SER A 102 -7.19 -16.73 -5.52
N TYR A 103 -6.90 -16.36 -6.77
CA TYR A 103 -5.87 -15.37 -7.08
C TYR A 103 -6.15 -13.99 -6.47
N LEU A 104 -7.38 -13.48 -6.64
CA LEU A 104 -7.81 -12.18 -6.09
C LEU A 104 -7.71 -12.18 -4.56
N ILE A 105 -8.21 -13.24 -3.90
CA ILE A 105 -8.08 -13.43 -2.45
C ILE A 105 -6.60 -13.43 -2.05
N GLY A 106 -5.74 -14.11 -2.81
CA GLY A 106 -4.29 -14.11 -2.58
C GLY A 106 -3.66 -12.71 -2.67
N GLN A 107 -4.11 -11.86 -3.59
CA GLN A 107 -3.64 -10.47 -3.70
C GLN A 107 -4.16 -9.60 -2.55
N LEU A 108 -5.42 -9.73 -2.17
CA LEU A 108 -5.98 -9.01 -1.04
C LEU A 108 -5.34 -9.42 0.30
N ARG A 109 -5.05 -10.71 0.48
CA ARG A 109 -4.27 -11.20 1.65
C ARG A 109 -2.89 -10.54 1.71
N LYS A 110 -2.23 -10.33 0.56
CA LYS A 110 -0.96 -9.58 0.51
C LYS A 110 -1.17 -8.12 0.93
N ALA A 111 -2.20 -7.46 0.42
CA ALA A 111 -2.52 -6.08 0.80
C ALA A 111 -2.77 -5.96 2.32
N VAL A 112 -3.58 -6.85 2.89
CA VAL A 112 -3.83 -6.88 4.34
C VAL A 112 -2.56 -7.12 5.15
N LYS A 113 -1.68 -8.02 4.71
CA LYS A 113 -0.39 -8.25 5.38
C LYS A 113 0.50 -7.00 5.40
N TRP A 114 0.51 -6.23 4.32
CA TRP A 114 1.27 -4.97 4.29
C TRP A 114 0.59 -3.88 5.11
N ALA A 115 -0.75 -3.81 5.09
CA ALA A 115 -1.52 -2.87 5.88
C ALA A 115 -1.38 -3.13 7.40
N SER A 116 -1.36 -4.39 7.83
CA SER A 116 -1.14 -4.73 9.24
C SER A 116 0.25 -4.32 9.70
N LEU A 117 1.28 -4.54 8.87
CA LEU A 117 2.63 -4.08 9.15
C LEU A 117 2.68 -2.55 9.21
N PHE A 118 1.99 -1.86 8.28
CA PHE A 118 1.91 -0.40 8.29
C PHE A 118 1.29 0.13 9.58
N GLN A 119 0.18 -0.47 10.03
CA GLN A 119 -0.48 -0.10 11.28
C GLN A 119 0.43 -0.28 12.49
N GLU A 120 1.15 -1.41 12.59
CA GLU A 120 2.10 -1.67 13.67
C GLU A 120 3.23 -0.61 13.71
N LEU A 121 3.79 -0.28 12.54
CA LEU A 121 4.83 0.73 12.42
C LEU A 121 4.32 2.14 12.76
N CYS A 122 3.13 2.50 12.28
CA CYS A 122 2.50 3.78 12.58
C CYS A 122 2.14 3.91 14.07
N SER A 123 1.64 2.85 14.71
CA SER A 123 1.34 2.86 16.14
C SER A 123 2.58 3.10 17.01
N THR A 124 3.77 2.71 16.55
CA THR A 124 5.01 2.83 17.33
C THR A 124 5.81 4.09 17.00
N LYS A 125 5.81 4.51 15.73
CA LYS A 125 6.69 5.57 15.21
C LYS A 125 5.95 6.72 14.53
N GLY A 126 4.66 6.56 14.28
CA GLY A 126 3.83 7.51 13.53
C GLY A 126 3.16 8.56 14.40
N ASP A 127 2.63 9.59 13.74
CA ASP A 127 1.76 10.58 14.36
C ASP A 127 0.34 10.00 14.54
N SER A 128 -0.47 10.61 15.41
CA SER A 128 -1.86 10.19 15.64
C SER A 128 -2.68 10.12 14.35
N ARG A 129 -2.48 11.09 13.44
CA ARG A 129 -3.13 11.13 12.13
C ARG A 129 -2.75 9.96 11.24
N THR A 130 -1.46 9.64 11.12
CA THR A 130 -1.00 8.56 10.23
C THR A 130 -1.40 7.19 10.77
N SER A 131 -1.51 7.06 12.10
CA SER A 131 -2.03 5.86 12.76
C SER A 131 -3.51 5.62 12.42
N LEU A 132 -4.35 6.65 12.48
CA LEU A 132 -5.75 6.56 12.06
C LEU A 132 -5.89 6.22 10.57
N GLU A 133 -5.08 6.84 9.71
CA GLU A 133 -5.05 6.55 8.27
C GLU A 133 -4.66 5.09 8.00
N ALA A 134 -3.72 4.53 8.77
CA ALA A 134 -3.32 3.13 8.69
C ALA A 134 -4.45 2.16 9.09
N GLU A 135 -5.18 2.47 10.16
CA GLU A 135 -6.34 1.69 10.61
C GLU A 135 -7.45 1.65 9.55
N ILE A 136 -7.72 2.80 8.92
CA ILE A 136 -8.72 2.92 7.85
C ILE A 136 -8.31 2.06 6.64
N MET A 137 -7.04 2.11 6.23
CA MET A 137 -6.50 1.27 5.16
C MET A 137 -6.68 -0.22 5.46
N TYR A 138 -6.22 -0.66 6.64
CA TYR A 138 -6.34 -2.05 7.09
C TYR A 138 -7.79 -2.53 7.11
N SER A 139 -8.67 -1.76 7.74
CA SER A 139 -10.10 -2.08 7.86
C SER A 139 -10.75 -2.20 6.49
N SER A 140 -10.47 -1.26 5.59
CA SER A 140 -11.03 -1.30 4.23
C SER A 140 -10.56 -2.52 3.42
N ALA A 141 -9.30 -2.92 3.54
CA ALA A 141 -8.78 -4.11 2.87
C ALA A 141 -9.44 -5.39 3.40
N ILE A 142 -9.72 -5.46 4.72
CA ILE A 142 -10.45 -6.58 5.32
C ILE A 142 -11.91 -6.61 4.88
N LEU A 143 -12.61 -5.48 4.88
CA LEU A 143 -14.01 -5.40 4.46
C LEU A 143 -14.17 -5.89 3.02
N VAL A 144 -13.25 -5.50 2.13
CA VAL A 144 -13.25 -5.96 0.73
C VAL A 144 -12.94 -7.45 0.60
N MET A 145 -12.09 -8.02 1.47
CA MET A 145 -11.92 -9.48 1.51
C MET A 145 -13.18 -10.21 1.98
N ARG A 146 -13.92 -9.64 2.93
CA ARG A 146 -15.13 -10.27 3.49
C ARG A 146 -16.32 -10.20 2.54
N SER A 147 -16.44 -9.14 1.74
CA SER A 147 -17.53 -9.00 0.76
C SER A 147 -17.34 -9.82 -0.52
N GLY A 148 -16.18 -10.44 -0.71
CA GLY A 148 -15.87 -11.28 -1.88
C GLY A 148 -16.09 -12.78 -1.67
N ASN A 149 -16.61 -13.20 -0.50
CA ASN A 149 -17.06 -14.57 -0.22
C ASN A 149 -18.59 -14.62 -0.30
#